data_AF-A0A5M3W256-F1
#
_entry.id   AF-A0A5M3W256-F1
#
_cell.length_a   1.000
_cell.length_b   1.000
_cell.length_c   1.000
_cell.angle_alpha   90.00
_cell.angle_beta   90.00
_cell.angle_gamma   90.00
#
_symmetry.space_group_name_H-M   'P 1'
#
loop_
_entity.id
_entity.type
_entity.pdbx_description
1 polymer ?
#
loop_
_entity_poly.entity_id
_entity_poly.type
_entity_poly.pdbx_seq_one_letter_code
_entity_poly.pdbx_strand_id
1 'polypeptide(L)'
;MPPRLRGAIFRALAEIPGVRVDSGVRDAAGRAGIGVAHEGGASDAGLRRDADGQVTSRSYLVFDATTYEFLGRRVDYLRDYVFNGRIGTPAGSFFASAVVAAGVVDKPGEIPE
;
A
#
# COMPACT_ATOMS: atom_id res chain seq x y z
N MET A 1 -8.24 7.80 -14.75
CA MET A 1 -8.55 6.44 -15.28
C MET A 1 -10.05 6.15 -15.26
N PRO A 2 -10.62 5.53 -16.31
CA PRO A 2 -12.03 5.12 -16.33
C PRO A 2 -12.37 4.14 -15.19
N PRO A 3 -13.53 4.29 -14.50
CA PRO A 3 -13.89 3.44 -13.35
C PRO A 3 -13.92 1.94 -13.65
N ARG A 4 -14.43 1.55 -14.84
CA ARG A 4 -14.50 0.14 -15.26
C ARG A 4 -13.12 -0.51 -15.35
N LEU A 5 -12.13 0.24 -15.85
CA LEU A 5 -10.76 -0.24 -15.97
C LEU A 5 -10.11 -0.40 -14.59
N ARG A 6 -10.33 0.56 -13.66
CA ARG A 6 -9.85 0.43 -12.27
C ARG A 6 -10.39 -0.82 -11.58
N GLY A 7 -11.69 -1.07 -11.68
CA GLY A 7 -12.29 -2.28 -11.11
C GLY A 7 -11.76 -3.57 -11.75
N ALA A 8 -11.49 -3.57 -13.06
CA ALA A 8 -10.89 -4.72 -13.73
C ALA A 8 -9.45 -4.99 -13.26
N ILE A 9 -8.62 -3.95 -13.15
CA ILE A 9 -7.25 -4.08 -12.63
C ILE A 9 -7.26 -4.55 -11.17
N PHE A 10 -8.14 -3.98 -10.34
CA PHE A 10 -8.25 -4.41 -8.94
C PHE A 10 -8.61 -5.89 -8.81
N ARG A 11 -9.58 -6.37 -9.61
CA ARG A 11 -9.91 -7.82 -9.65
C ARG A 11 -8.74 -8.66 -10.11
N ALA A 12 -8.03 -8.24 -11.15
CA ALA A 12 -6.84 -8.95 -11.63
C ALA A 12 -5.73 -9.02 -10.56
N LEU A 13 -5.51 -7.94 -9.80
CA LEU A 13 -4.56 -7.95 -8.67
C LEU A 13 -4.96 -8.98 -7.61
N ALA A 14 -6.25 -9.10 -7.30
CA ALA A 14 -6.75 -10.07 -6.32
C ALA A 14 -6.59 -11.53 -6.76
N GLU A 15 -6.42 -11.79 -8.06
CA GLU A 15 -6.20 -13.14 -8.62
C GLU A 15 -4.72 -13.57 -8.59
N ILE A 16 -3.79 -12.64 -8.35
CA ILE A 16 -2.36 -12.96 -8.30
C ILE A 16 -2.09 -13.87 -7.08
N PRO A 17 -1.52 -15.08 -7.27
CA PRO A 17 -1.19 -15.96 -6.15
C PRO A 17 -0.29 -15.27 -5.12
N GLY A 18 -0.66 -15.38 -3.84
CA GLY A 18 0.07 -14.71 -2.75
C GLY A 18 -0.39 -13.28 -2.47
N VAL A 19 -1.35 -12.72 -3.24
CA VAL A 19 -1.99 -11.47 -2.86
C VAL A 19 -2.95 -11.68 -1.70
N ARG A 20 -2.85 -10.79 -0.72
CA ARG A 20 -3.73 -10.64 0.42
C ARG A 20 -4.52 -9.34 0.27
N VAL A 21 -5.80 -9.40 0.60
CA VAL A 21 -6.71 -8.26 0.59
C VAL A 21 -7.29 -8.07 1.99
N ASP A 22 -7.09 -6.88 2.56
CA ASP A 22 -7.58 -6.50 3.89
C ASP A 22 -8.49 -5.28 3.78
N SER A 23 -9.65 -5.34 4.42
CA SER A 23 -10.59 -4.21 4.46
C SER A 23 -10.29 -3.26 5.63
N GLY A 24 -10.64 -1.98 5.47
CA GLY A 24 -10.52 -0.98 6.53
C GLY A 24 -9.11 -0.42 6.73
N VAL A 25 -8.17 -0.72 5.83
CA VAL A 25 -6.81 -0.17 5.85
C VAL A 25 -6.88 1.33 5.57
N ARG A 26 -6.24 2.14 6.41
CA ARG A 26 -6.29 3.61 6.32
C ARG A 26 -5.03 4.19 5.70
N ASP A 27 -5.22 5.15 4.79
CA ASP A 27 -4.15 6.00 4.27
C ASP A 27 -3.76 7.11 5.26
N ALA A 28 -2.82 7.98 4.87
CA ALA A 28 -2.39 9.09 5.74
C ALA A 28 -3.46 10.17 5.97
N ALA A 29 -4.47 10.26 5.09
CA ALA A 29 -5.61 11.17 5.25
C ALA A 29 -6.73 10.57 6.11
N GLY A 30 -6.55 9.35 6.65
CA GLY A 30 -7.51 8.65 7.49
C GLY A 30 -8.65 7.99 6.72
N ARG A 31 -8.64 8.04 5.38
CA ARG A 31 -9.65 7.41 4.51
C ARG A 31 -9.50 5.90 4.61
N ALA A 32 -10.58 5.20 4.96
CA ALA A 32 -10.60 3.75 5.00
C ALA A 32 -10.78 3.18 3.60
N GLY A 33 -9.94 2.22 3.24
CA GLY A 33 -9.95 1.57 1.94
C GLY A 33 -9.66 0.08 2.04
N ILE A 34 -9.35 -0.49 0.88
CA ILE A 34 -8.93 -1.87 0.70
C ILE A 34 -7.41 -1.88 0.59
N GLY A 35 -6.73 -2.53 1.53
CA GLY A 35 -5.30 -2.78 1.49
C GLY A 35 -4.98 -4.02 0.69
N VAL A 36 -4.03 -3.92 -0.24
CA VAL A 36 -3.52 -5.03 -1.04
C VAL A 36 -2.03 -5.21 -0.73
N ALA A 37 -1.65 -6.41 -0.32
CA ALA A 37 -0.28 -6.78 0.00
C ALA A 37 0.09 -8.11 -0.66
N HIS A 38 1.36 -8.31 -1.02
CA HIS A 38 1.86 -9.59 -1.55
C HIS A 38 2.66 -10.37 -0.51
N GLU A 39 2.23 -11.57 -0.16
CA GLU A 39 2.82 -12.39 0.90
C GLU A 39 4.20 -12.96 0.52
N GLY A 40 4.50 -13.09 -0.78
CA GLY A 40 5.82 -13.49 -1.28
C GLY A 40 6.87 -12.36 -1.29
N GLY A 41 6.48 -11.13 -0.93
CA GLY A 41 7.32 -9.94 -1.01
C GLY A 41 7.36 -9.36 -2.43
N ALA A 42 6.84 -8.15 -2.60
CA ALA A 42 7.11 -7.31 -3.77
C ALA A 42 7.64 -5.96 -3.28
N SER A 43 8.49 -5.30 -4.07
CA SER A 43 9.26 -4.10 -3.67
C SER A 43 8.41 -2.98 -3.06
N ASP A 44 7.14 -2.88 -3.46
CA ASP A 44 6.26 -1.79 -3.07
C ASP A 44 4.97 -2.22 -2.35
N ALA A 45 4.70 -3.52 -2.31
CA ALA A 45 3.52 -4.10 -1.65
C ALA A 45 3.87 -5.49 -1.17
N GLY A 46 3.69 -5.77 0.12
CA GLY A 46 3.96 -7.10 0.66
C GLY A 46 4.82 -7.14 1.90
N LEU A 47 5.28 -8.36 2.19
CA LEU A 47 6.04 -8.65 3.39
C LEU A 47 7.52 -8.32 3.23
N ARG A 48 8.09 -7.80 4.32
CA ARG A 48 9.54 -7.80 4.54
C ARG A 48 9.86 -8.82 5.62
N ARG A 49 10.93 -9.59 5.42
CA ARG A 49 11.41 -10.58 6.36
C ARG A 49 12.84 -10.25 6.80
N ASP A 50 13.21 -10.65 8.01
CA ASP A 50 14.61 -10.63 8.46
C ASP A 50 15.36 -11.89 7.99
N ALA A 51 16.63 -12.00 8.39
CA ALA A 51 17.50 -13.12 8.01
C ALA A 51 16.99 -14.49 8.53
N ASP A 52 16.22 -14.48 9.62
CA ASP A 52 15.60 -15.67 10.20
C ASP A 52 14.23 -15.99 9.57
N GLY A 53 13.87 -15.28 8.51
CA GLY A 53 12.61 -15.46 7.77
C GLY A 53 11.38 -14.90 8.48
N GLN A 54 11.54 -14.20 9.60
CA GLN A 54 10.44 -13.63 10.37
C GLN A 54 9.92 -12.36 9.71
N VAL A 55 8.60 -12.20 9.68
CA VAL A 55 7.98 -11.00 9.10
C VAL A 55 8.26 -9.80 10.02
N THR A 56 8.87 -8.76 9.45
CA THR A 56 9.24 -7.53 10.15
C THR A 56 8.32 -6.36 9.79
N SER A 57 7.76 -6.34 8.57
CA SER A 57 6.75 -5.34 8.18
C SER A 57 5.83 -5.87 7.08
N ARG A 58 4.64 -5.27 6.97
CA ARG A 58 3.70 -5.50 5.87
C ARG A 58 3.35 -4.17 5.19
N SER A 59 3.60 -4.10 3.89
CA SER A 59 3.29 -2.95 3.03
C SER A 59 2.01 -3.20 2.24
N TYR A 60 1.11 -2.23 2.23
CA TYR A 60 -0.15 -2.23 1.50
C TYR A 60 -0.20 -1.10 0.48
N LEU A 61 -0.72 -1.41 -0.70
CA LEU A 61 -1.36 -0.42 -1.56
C LEU A 61 -2.80 -0.25 -1.08
N VAL A 62 -3.22 0.99 -0.84
CA VAL A 62 -4.55 1.30 -0.31
C VAL A 62 -5.42 1.83 -1.43
N PHE A 63 -6.58 1.20 -1.66
CA PHE A 63 -7.54 1.57 -2.69
C PHE A 63 -8.88 1.98 -2.08
N ASP A 64 -9.58 2.92 -2.69
CA ASP A 64 -10.94 3.27 -2.30
C ASP A 64 -11.88 2.08 -2.50
N ALA A 65 -12.71 1.78 -1.50
CA ALA A 65 -13.55 0.59 -1.51
C ALA A 65 -14.69 0.66 -2.54
N THR A 66 -15.05 1.85 -3.01
CA THR A 66 -16.18 2.06 -3.94
C THR A 66 -15.69 2.27 -5.37
N THR A 67 -14.66 3.08 -5.53
CA THR A 67 -14.16 3.56 -6.82
C THR A 67 -12.88 2.85 -7.28
N TYR A 68 -12.27 2.03 -6.41
CA TYR A 68 -10.98 1.36 -6.62
C TYR A 68 -9.86 2.32 -7.00
N GLU A 69 -9.98 3.59 -6.58
CA GLU A 69 -8.94 4.58 -6.77
C GLU A 69 -7.77 4.34 -5.83
N PHE A 70 -6.54 4.53 -6.30
CA PHE A 70 -5.38 4.43 -5.43
C PHE A 70 -5.33 5.62 -4.46
N LEU A 71 -5.45 5.34 -3.16
CA LEU A 71 -5.47 6.34 -2.10
C LEU A 71 -4.07 6.62 -1.53
N GLY A 72 -3.16 5.65 -1.59
CA GLY A 72 -1.82 5.78 -1.04
C GLY A 72 -1.23 4.45 -0.56
N ARG A 73 -0.20 4.53 0.28
CA ARG A 73 0.51 3.37 0.81
C ARG A 73 0.42 3.32 2.33
N ARG A 74 0.43 2.13 2.91
CA ARG A 74 0.60 1.92 4.35
C ARG A 74 1.68 0.87 4.59
N VAL A 75 2.55 1.07 5.57
CA VAL A 75 3.52 0.06 6.02
C VAL A 75 3.37 -0.11 7.52
N ASP A 76 2.90 -1.27 7.94
CA ASP A 76 2.83 -1.64 9.35
C ASP A 76 4.14 -2.31 9.77
N TYR A 77 4.77 -1.80 10.82
CA TYR A 77 5.99 -2.39 11.40
C TYR A 77 5.59 -3.36 12.50
N LEU A 78 5.87 -4.65 12.27
CA LEU A 78 5.43 -5.74 13.15
C LEU A 78 6.49 -6.11 14.20
N ARG A 79 7.73 -5.63 14.02
CA ARG A 79 8.84 -5.81 14.94
C ARG A 79 9.64 -4.53 15.08
N ASP A 80 10.37 -4.42 16.18
CA ASP A 80 11.31 -3.34 16.38
C ASP A 80 12.40 -3.39 15.31
N TYR A 81 12.59 -2.27 14.62
CA TYR A 81 13.73 -2.05 13.76
C TYR A 81 14.83 -1.36 14.56
N VAL A 82 15.89 -2.11 14.87
CA VAL A 82 17.04 -1.60 15.62
C VAL A 82 18.09 -1.08 14.66
N PHE A 83 18.52 0.17 14.85
CA PHE A 83 19.60 0.80 14.13
C PHE A 83 20.64 1.33 15.14
N ASN A 84 21.90 0.92 14.99
CA ASN A 84 22.99 1.28 15.90
C ASN A 84 22.68 1.04 17.39
N GLY A 85 22.07 -0.11 17.71
CA GLY A 85 21.73 -0.49 19.09
C GLY A 85 20.55 0.26 19.71
N ARG A 86 19.83 1.08 18.92
CA ARG A 86 18.62 1.80 19.37
C ARG A 86 17.43 1.41 18.52
N ILE A 87 16.24 1.36 19.11
CA ILE A 87 15.00 1.16 18.37
C ILE A 87 14.75 2.44 17.55
N GLY A 88 14.88 2.34 16.22
CA GLY A 88 14.57 3.42 15.29
C GLY A 88 13.08 3.43 14.93
N THR A 89 12.51 2.25 14.69
CA THR A 89 11.09 2.09 14.38
C THR A 89 10.48 1.05 15.32
N PRO A 90 9.64 1.45 16.27
CA PRO A 90 9.01 0.50 17.20
C PRO A 90 8.01 -0.42 16.51
N ALA A 91 7.87 -1.65 17.01
CA ALA A 91 6.77 -2.53 16.67
C ALA A 91 5.42 -1.86 16.96
N GLY A 92 4.44 -2.09 16.10
CA GLY A 92 3.09 -1.48 16.19
C GLY A 92 3.00 -0.06 15.63
N SER A 93 4.12 0.57 15.28
CA SER A 93 4.11 1.82 14.51
C SER A 93 3.81 1.58 13.03
N PHE A 94 3.54 2.65 12.28
CA PHE A 94 3.29 2.56 10.85
C PHE A 94 3.77 3.81 10.12
N PHE A 95 4.08 3.63 8.83
CA PHE A 95 4.17 4.69 7.85
C PHE A 95 2.89 4.70 7.00
N ALA A 96 2.41 5.87 6.61
CA ALA A 96 1.34 5.97 5.63
C ALA A 96 1.58 7.18 4.70
N SER A 97 1.12 7.06 3.46
CA SER A 97 1.01 8.16 2.52
C SER A 97 -0.43 8.31 2.04
N ALA A 98 -0.75 9.48 1.50
CA ALA A 98 -2.02 9.74 0.84
C ALA A 98 -1.78 10.49 -0.47
N VAL A 99 -2.50 10.08 -1.52
CA VAL A 99 -2.63 10.86 -2.75
C VAL A 99 -3.68 11.92 -2.49
N VAL A 100 -3.23 13.19 -2.52
CA VAL A 100 -4.10 14.37 -2.31
C VAL A 100 -4.79 14.76 -3.61
N ALA A 101 -4.06 14.75 -4.72
CA ALA A 101 -4.57 15.00 -6.05
C ALA A 101 -3.76 14.18 -7.07
N ALA A 102 -4.43 13.74 -8.14
CA ALA A 102 -3.80 13.10 -9.28
C ALA A 102 -4.57 13.49 -10.55
N GLY A 103 -3.85 13.60 -11.65
CA GLY A 103 -4.44 13.93 -12.94
C GLY A 103 -3.65 13.33 -14.09
N VAL A 104 -4.32 13.14 -15.23
CA VAL A 104 -3.72 12.60 -16.46
C VAL A 104 -3.74 13.71 -17.49
N VAL A 105 -2.61 13.94 -18.14
CA VAL A 105 -2.45 14.92 -19.21
C VAL A 105 -1.97 14.22 -20.48
N ASP A 106 -2.21 14.84 -21.63
CA ASP A 106 -1.82 14.27 -22.92
C ASP A 106 -0.35 14.56 -23.23
N LYS A 107 0.19 15.69 -22.74
CA LYS A 107 1.56 16.12 -23.02
C LYS A 107 2.31 16.56 -21.76
N PRO A 108 3.64 16.35 -21.71
CA PRO A 108 4.47 16.91 -20.65
C PRO A 108 4.33 18.44 -20.55
N GLY A 109 4.15 18.95 -19.34
CA GLY A 109 4.02 20.39 -19.06
C GLY A 109 2.58 20.92 -18.96
N GLU A 110 1.58 20.10 -19.31
CA GLU A 110 0.17 20.45 -19.08
C GLU A 110 -0.21 20.27 -17.59
N ILE A 111 -1.17 21.06 -17.13
CA ILE A 111 -1.77 20.94 -15.80
C ILE A 111 -3.08 20.16 -15.95
N PRO A 112 -3.31 19.09 -15.18
CA PRO A 112 -4.60 18.42 -15.18
C PRO A 112 -5.70 19.35 -14.67
N GLU A 113 -6.84 19.39 -15.34
CA GLU A 113 -8.05 20.10 -14.86
C GLU A 113 -8.57 19.57 -13.53
#